data_AF-A0A8T5IZR2-F1
#
_entry.id   AF-A0A8T5IZR2-F1
#
_cell.length_a   1.000
_cell.length_b   1.000
_cell.length_c   1.000
_cell.angle_alpha   90.00
_cell.angle_beta   90.00
_cell.angle_gamma   90.00
#
_symmetry.space_group_name_H-M   'P 1'
#
loop_
_entity.id
_entity.type
_entity.pdbx_description
1 polymer ?
#
loop_
_entity_poly.entity_id
_entity_poly.type
_entity_poly.pdbx_seq_one_letter_code
_entity_poly.pdbx_strand_id
1 'polypeptide(L)'
;MTHYVGILSGKGGVAKTTTAVNLSAAMNHFGRDVVLMDANLSTPNVGLHLGAAVVPINLHHVLKGKNHISESIYLHPSGIKIIPAGLSIKDLKDVVPENLKKVLPSLDGLTDIVVIDGAAGLGREALALMNAVDDIIIVTNPELPAVADAMKTIRIAEDLGKNVRGVVVTKTGGEGDISDLNLQTLLEKPILSTIPYDTAIRSSLIKKDPVIYTHPKSKSSIAYKKLAAELIGIEYDEKPAGKFTSFMNRLRSK
;
A
#
# COMPACT_ATOMS: atom_id res chain seq x y z
N MET A 1 18.16 -3.11 8.60
CA MET A 1 16.98 -2.94 9.47
C MET A 1 15.80 -2.82 8.55
N THR A 2 14.75 -3.59 8.76
CA THR A 2 13.54 -3.55 7.92
C THR A 2 12.79 -2.26 8.22
N HIS A 3 12.26 -1.60 7.19
CA HIS A 3 11.49 -0.37 7.34
C HIS A 3 9.99 -0.63 7.21
N TYR A 4 9.20 -0.17 8.17
CA TYR A 4 7.76 -0.40 8.24
C TYR A 4 6.98 0.87 7.88
N VAL A 5 6.24 0.81 6.77
CA VAL A 5 5.46 1.95 6.25
C VAL A 5 3.97 1.63 6.32
N GLY A 6 3.22 2.39 7.13
CA GLY A 6 1.78 2.27 7.24
C GLY A 6 1.06 3.10 6.18
N ILE A 7 0.16 2.47 5.42
CA ILE A 7 -0.74 3.15 4.48
C ILE A 7 -2.10 3.29 5.15
N LEU A 8 -2.50 4.53 5.46
CA LEU A 8 -3.68 4.85 6.25
C LEU A 8 -4.60 5.87 5.54
N SER A 9 -5.85 5.94 5.96
CA SER A 9 -6.82 6.91 5.42
C SER A 9 -7.95 7.15 6.41
N GLY A 10 -8.38 8.40 6.54
CA GLY A 10 -9.51 8.75 7.40
C GLY A 10 -10.87 8.28 6.88
N LYS A 11 -10.96 7.91 5.60
CA LYS A 11 -12.22 7.53 4.93
C LYS A 11 -12.05 6.27 4.08
N GLY A 12 -13.11 5.47 3.99
CA GLY A 12 -13.19 4.35 3.05
C GLY A 12 -13.31 4.81 1.59
N GLY A 13 -12.84 3.97 0.66
CA GLY A 13 -13.03 4.22 -0.78
C GLY A 13 -12.06 5.22 -1.42
N VAL A 14 -11.08 5.76 -0.68
CA VAL A 14 -10.03 6.66 -1.21
C VAL A 14 -8.85 5.92 -1.87
N ALA A 15 -9.06 4.67 -2.30
CA ALA A 15 -8.05 3.85 -2.98
C ALA A 15 -6.78 3.50 -2.16
N LYS A 16 -6.87 3.49 -0.82
CA LYS A 16 -5.79 3.09 0.11
C LYS A 16 -5.14 1.74 -0.24
N THR A 17 -5.93 0.66 -0.34
CA THR A 17 -5.42 -0.68 -0.70
C THR A 17 -4.81 -0.72 -2.10
N THR A 18 -5.42 -0.01 -3.06
CA THR A 18 -4.86 0.12 -4.42
C THR A 18 -3.49 0.79 -4.38
N THR A 19 -3.33 1.83 -3.57
CA THR A 19 -2.05 2.50 -3.36
C THR A 19 -1.05 1.56 -2.69
N ALA A 20 -1.42 0.85 -1.62
CA ALA A 20 -0.54 -0.10 -0.96
C ALA A 20 -0.02 -1.19 -1.93
N VAL A 21 -0.92 -1.78 -2.72
CA VAL A 21 -0.59 -2.80 -3.73
C VAL A 21 0.38 -2.27 -4.79
N ASN A 22 0.06 -1.14 -5.41
CA ASN A 22 0.86 -0.63 -6.53
C ASN A 22 2.17 0.02 -6.07
N LEU A 23 2.19 0.61 -4.88
CA LEU A 23 3.41 1.12 -4.28
C LEU A 23 4.39 -0.01 -3.98
N SER A 24 3.91 -1.09 -3.34
CA SER A 24 4.72 -2.27 -3.05
C SER A 24 5.29 -2.89 -4.32
N ALA A 25 4.45 -3.04 -5.34
CA ALA A 25 4.86 -3.56 -6.63
C ALA A 25 5.90 -2.65 -7.31
N ALA A 26 5.75 -1.32 -7.24
CA ALA A 26 6.69 -0.39 -7.83
C ALA A 26 8.04 -0.38 -7.11
N MET A 27 8.06 -0.45 -5.77
CA MET A 27 9.30 -0.60 -5.01
C MET A 27 10.01 -1.92 -5.35
N ASN A 28 9.26 -3.02 -5.47
CA ASN A 28 9.81 -4.31 -5.89
C ASN A 28 10.34 -4.29 -7.33
N HIS A 29 9.65 -3.61 -8.25
CA HIS A 29 10.11 -3.38 -9.62
C HIS A 29 11.48 -2.69 -9.68
N PHE A 30 11.77 -1.81 -8.71
CA PHE A 30 13.08 -1.16 -8.56
C PHE A 30 14.08 -1.96 -7.73
N GLY A 31 13.83 -3.25 -7.52
CA GLY A 31 14.77 -4.19 -6.92
C GLY A 31 14.83 -4.17 -5.39
N ARG A 32 13.87 -3.51 -4.71
CA ARG A 32 13.74 -3.65 -3.25
C ARG A 32 13.03 -4.95 -2.89
N ASP A 33 13.45 -5.56 -1.79
CA ASP A 33 12.74 -6.70 -1.23
C ASP A 33 11.56 -6.21 -0.35
N VAL A 34 10.34 -6.42 -0.84
CA VAL A 34 9.13 -5.80 -0.27
C VAL A 34 8.10 -6.85 0.13
N VAL A 35 7.57 -6.71 1.34
CA VAL A 35 6.38 -7.42 1.81
C VAL A 35 5.20 -6.45 1.87
N LEU A 36 4.09 -6.82 1.24
CA LEU A 36 2.80 -6.15 1.40
C LEU A 36 1.94 -6.89 2.43
N MET A 37 1.58 -6.22 3.52
CA MET A 37 0.76 -6.79 4.59
C MET A 37 -0.64 -6.17 4.59
N ASP A 38 -1.68 -7.00 4.73
CA ASP A 38 -3.06 -6.55 4.92
C ASP A 38 -3.39 -6.48 6.42
N ALA A 39 -3.35 -5.27 6.98
CA ALA A 39 -3.72 -5.00 8.36
C ALA A 39 -5.16 -4.46 8.50
N ASN A 40 -5.97 -4.50 7.44
CA ASN A 40 -7.41 -4.30 7.53
C ASN A 40 -8.08 -5.62 7.93
N LEU A 41 -7.91 -5.97 9.21
CA LEU A 41 -8.29 -7.28 9.74
C LEU A 41 -9.79 -7.55 9.64
N SER A 42 -10.62 -6.51 9.71
CA SER A 42 -12.08 -6.59 9.66
C SER A 42 -12.63 -6.73 8.24
N THR A 43 -11.99 -6.07 7.25
CA THR A 43 -12.46 -6.03 5.85
C THR A 43 -11.30 -6.15 4.87
N PRO A 44 -10.59 -7.29 4.84
CA PRO A 44 -9.34 -7.41 4.09
C PRO A 44 -9.55 -7.38 2.58
N ASN A 45 -8.63 -6.74 1.86
CA ASN A 45 -8.76 -6.48 0.44
C ASN A 45 -7.52 -6.86 -0.38
N VAL A 46 -6.33 -6.99 0.22
CA VAL A 46 -5.10 -7.30 -0.53
C VAL A 46 -5.21 -8.65 -1.22
N GLY A 47 -5.67 -9.68 -0.49
CA GLY A 47 -5.89 -11.01 -1.07
C GLY A 47 -6.89 -10.99 -2.22
N LEU A 48 -7.93 -10.15 -2.13
CA LEU A 48 -8.93 -9.97 -3.21
C LEU A 48 -8.36 -9.21 -4.41
N HIS A 49 -7.47 -8.25 -4.19
CA HIS A 49 -6.79 -7.47 -5.23
C HIS A 49 -5.80 -8.33 -6.02
N LEU A 50 -5.18 -9.32 -5.39
CA LEU A 50 -4.07 -10.11 -5.94
C LEU A 50 -4.41 -11.59 -6.18
N GLY A 51 -5.68 -11.97 -6.07
CA GLY A 51 -6.11 -13.36 -6.32
C GLY A 51 -5.63 -14.38 -5.28
N ALA A 52 -5.23 -13.91 -4.09
CA ALA A 52 -4.73 -14.70 -2.97
C ALA A 52 -5.68 -14.60 -1.76
N ALA A 53 -6.98 -14.74 -2.01
CA ALA A 53 -8.04 -14.51 -1.02
C ALA A 53 -8.07 -15.57 0.10
N VAL A 54 -7.68 -16.81 -0.21
CA VAL A 54 -7.69 -17.94 0.73
C VAL A 54 -6.30 -18.53 0.80
N VAL A 55 -5.74 -18.53 2.01
CA VAL A 55 -4.43 -19.12 2.29
C VAL A 55 -4.48 -19.94 3.58
N PRO A 56 -3.60 -20.94 3.76
CA PRO A 56 -3.59 -21.78 4.96
C PRO A 56 -3.30 -21.01 6.25
N ILE A 57 -2.34 -20.09 6.20
CA ILE A 57 -1.91 -19.27 7.35
C ILE A 57 -1.99 -17.80 6.95
N ASN A 58 -2.75 -17.01 7.68
CA ASN A 58 -2.96 -15.58 7.42
C ASN A 58 -2.59 -14.75 8.66
N LEU A 59 -2.62 -13.42 8.54
CA LEU A 59 -2.23 -12.50 9.62
C LEU A 59 -3.03 -12.72 10.92
N HIS A 60 -4.31 -13.12 10.86
CA HIS A 60 -5.10 -13.38 12.07
C HIS A 60 -4.55 -14.58 12.86
N HIS A 61 -4.03 -15.61 12.20
CA HIS A 61 -3.39 -16.75 12.88
C HIS A 61 -2.14 -16.29 13.65
N VAL A 62 -1.34 -15.43 13.02
CA VAL A 62 -0.12 -14.85 13.59
C VAL A 62 -0.45 -13.94 14.78
N LEU A 63 -1.43 -13.03 14.65
CA LEU A 63 -1.84 -12.12 15.72
C LEU A 63 -2.47 -12.83 16.92
N LYS A 64 -2.97 -14.06 16.72
CA LYS A 64 -3.45 -14.96 17.80
C LYS A 64 -2.35 -15.84 18.40
N GLY A 65 -1.10 -15.71 17.93
CA GLY A 65 0.03 -16.50 18.39
C GLY A 65 -0.01 -17.97 17.96
N LYS A 66 -0.77 -18.32 16.92
CA LYS A 66 -0.87 -19.71 16.42
C LYS A 66 0.27 -20.10 15.48
N ASN A 67 0.84 -19.14 14.78
CA ASN A 67 1.89 -19.34 13.78
C ASN A 67 2.90 -18.18 13.83
N HIS A 68 4.12 -18.44 13.37
CA HIS A 68 5.12 -17.41 13.16
C HIS A 68 4.80 -16.59 11.91
N ILE A 69 5.15 -15.30 11.90
CA ILE A 69 4.79 -14.38 10.81
C ILE A 69 5.39 -14.79 9.46
N SER A 70 6.58 -15.41 9.47
CA SER A 70 7.24 -15.89 8.25
C SER A 70 6.45 -16.99 7.53
N GLU A 71 5.64 -17.76 8.26
CA GLU A 71 4.78 -18.80 7.68
C GLU A 71 3.58 -18.22 6.93
N SER A 72 3.26 -16.94 7.16
CA SER A 72 2.19 -16.22 6.45
C SER A 72 2.66 -15.42 5.24
N ILE A 73 3.94 -15.58 4.84
CA ILE A 73 4.50 -14.90 3.67
C ILE A 73 4.29 -15.75 2.43
N TYR A 74 3.63 -15.18 1.41
CA TYR A 74 3.39 -15.82 0.12
C TYR A 74 4.01 -15.00 -1.00
N LEU A 75 4.65 -15.66 -1.97
CA LEU A 75 5.13 -15.02 -3.18
C LEU A 75 4.00 -14.94 -4.21
N HIS A 76 3.59 -13.73 -4.57
CA HIS A 76 2.65 -13.51 -5.66
C HIS A 76 3.37 -13.68 -7.02
N PRO A 77 2.72 -14.18 -8.09
CA PRO A 77 3.34 -14.36 -9.41
C PRO A 77 4.00 -13.12 -10.01
N SER A 78 3.62 -11.92 -9.57
CA SER A 78 4.27 -10.67 -9.99
C SER A 78 5.61 -10.38 -9.32
N GLY A 79 6.04 -11.20 -8.35
CA GLY A 79 7.31 -11.05 -7.63
C GLY A 79 7.21 -10.39 -6.25
N ILE A 80 6.07 -9.80 -5.90
CA ILE A 80 5.85 -9.22 -4.56
C ILE A 80 5.57 -10.31 -3.52
N LYS A 81 6.09 -10.14 -2.30
CA LYS A 81 5.70 -10.96 -1.14
C LYS A 81 4.46 -10.34 -0.49
N ILE A 82 3.52 -11.17 -0.05
CA ILE A 82 2.30 -10.74 0.60
C ILE A 82 2.05 -11.46 1.92
N ILE A 83 1.46 -10.77 2.89
CA ILE A 83 0.89 -11.31 4.12
C ILE A 83 -0.60 -10.93 4.14
N PRO A 84 -1.49 -11.81 3.67
CA PRO A 84 -2.93 -11.52 3.63
C PRO A 84 -3.56 -11.67 5.02
N ALA A 85 -4.66 -10.95 5.23
CA ALA A 85 -5.57 -11.13 6.35
C ALA A 85 -6.68 -12.13 5.97
N GLY A 86 -7.20 -12.85 6.96
CA GLY A 86 -8.25 -13.86 6.81
C GLY A 86 -9.63 -13.27 6.54
N LEU A 87 -10.35 -13.89 5.60
CA LEU A 87 -11.73 -13.52 5.24
C LEU A 87 -12.80 -14.17 6.14
N SER A 88 -12.43 -15.16 6.95
CA SER A 88 -13.41 -15.88 7.76
C SER A 88 -13.86 -15.05 8.95
N ILE A 89 -15.16 -15.03 9.25
CA ILE A 89 -15.68 -14.42 10.49
C ILE A 89 -15.01 -15.06 11.73
N LYS A 90 -14.62 -16.34 11.64
CA LYS A 90 -13.88 -17.02 12.72
C LYS A 90 -12.50 -16.41 12.97
N ASP A 91 -11.90 -15.82 11.93
CA ASP A 91 -10.59 -15.16 12.02
C ASP A 91 -10.70 -13.83 12.79
N LEU A 92 -11.84 -13.14 12.74
CA LEU A 92 -12.09 -11.92 13.51
C LEU A 92 -12.18 -12.16 15.02
N LYS A 93 -12.65 -13.35 15.43
CA LYS A 93 -12.82 -13.65 16.85
C LYS A 93 -11.48 -13.66 17.58
N ASP A 94 -11.39 -12.94 18.70
CA ASP A 94 -10.22 -12.91 19.58
C ASP A 94 -8.92 -12.35 18.93
N VAL A 95 -9.03 -11.66 17.79
CA VAL A 95 -7.86 -10.97 17.20
C VAL A 95 -7.60 -9.64 17.93
N VAL A 96 -6.33 -9.39 18.25
CA VAL A 96 -5.86 -8.19 18.95
C VAL A 96 -4.95 -7.41 18.00
N PRO A 97 -5.42 -6.35 17.33
CA PRO A 97 -4.63 -5.58 16.37
C PRO A 97 -3.33 -5.03 16.96
N GLU A 98 -3.30 -4.69 18.26
CA GLU A 98 -2.12 -4.17 18.95
C GLU A 98 -0.96 -5.18 19.02
N ASN A 99 -1.22 -6.46 18.79
CA ASN A 99 -0.16 -7.46 18.65
C ASN A 99 0.70 -7.22 17.40
N LEU A 100 0.28 -6.38 16.44
CA LEU A 100 1.13 -5.94 15.31
C LEU A 100 2.51 -5.48 15.77
N LYS A 101 2.57 -4.62 16.81
CA LYS A 101 3.83 -4.10 17.36
C LYS A 101 4.77 -5.20 17.88
N LYS A 102 4.23 -6.35 18.29
CA LYS A 102 5.01 -7.50 18.77
C LYS A 102 5.47 -8.42 17.65
N VAL A 103 4.67 -8.56 16.59
CA VAL A 103 4.96 -9.52 15.50
C VAL A 103 5.79 -8.92 14.39
N LEU A 104 5.69 -7.60 14.13
CA LEU A 104 6.45 -6.94 13.07
C LEU A 104 7.96 -7.15 13.17
N PRO A 105 8.63 -7.02 14.35
CA PRO A 105 10.08 -7.22 14.45
C PRO A 105 10.57 -8.60 14.00
N SER A 106 9.68 -9.61 13.92
CA SER A 106 10.05 -10.94 13.39
C SER A 106 10.23 -10.94 11.85
N LEU A 107 9.97 -9.82 11.17
CA LEU A 107 10.30 -9.58 9.76
C LEU A 107 11.65 -8.87 9.58
N ASP A 108 12.33 -8.49 10.68
CA ASP A 108 13.63 -7.85 10.62
C ASP A 108 14.67 -8.77 9.96
N GLY A 109 15.31 -8.29 8.89
CA GLY A 109 16.31 -9.05 8.14
C GLY A 109 15.74 -10.05 7.14
N LEU A 110 14.41 -10.21 7.05
CA LEU A 110 13.73 -11.03 6.03
C LEU A 110 13.30 -10.24 4.80
N THR A 111 13.34 -8.90 4.86
CA THR A 111 12.93 -8.01 3.79
C THR A 111 13.49 -6.61 4.04
N ASP A 112 13.58 -5.77 3.01
CA ASP A 112 14.01 -4.38 3.19
C ASP A 112 12.86 -3.50 3.73
N ILE A 113 11.66 -3.69 3.19
CA ILE A 113 10.50 -2.83 3.44
C ILE A 113 9.24 -3.67 3.65
N VAL A 114 8.43 -3.30 4.62
CA VAL A 114 7.05 -3.79 4.79
C VAL A 114 6.08 -2.64 4.57
N VAL A 115 5.29 -2.72 3.52
CA VAL A 115 4.17 -1.80 3.26
C VAL A 115 2.91 -2.42 3.85
N ILE A 116 2.24 -1.69 4.75
CA ILE A 116 1.13 -2.25 5.54
C ILE A 116 -0.15 -1.48 5.22
N ASP A 117 -1.12 -2.16 4.60
CA ASP A 117 -2.44 -1.61 4.29
C ASP A 117 -3.34 -1.61 5.53
N GLY A 118 -3.64 -0.43 6.07
CA GLY A 118 -4.47 -0.29 7.27
C GLY A 118 -5.97 -0.38 7.03
N ALA A 119 -6.76 -0.40 8.10
CA ALA A 119 -8.21 -0.21 8.02
C ALA A 119 -8.56 1.25 7.64
N ALA A 120 -9.76 1.47 7.11
CA ALA A 120 -10.28 2.81 6.91
C ALA A 120 -10.75 3.44 8.23
N GLY A 121 -10.66 4.76 8.33
CA GLY A 121 -11.09 5.50 9.52
C GLY A 121 -10.06 5.44 10.65
N LEU A 122 -10.53 5.71 11.87
CA LEU A 122 -9.71 5.94 13.06
C LEU A 122 -10.03 4.93 14.18
N GLY A 123 -10.52 3.76 13.79
CA GLY A 123 -10.82 2.68 14.72
C GLY A 123 -9.57 2.02 15.29
N ARG A 124 -9.80 1.01 16.13
CA ARG A 124 -8.76 0.25 16.83
C ARG A 124 -7.66 -0.30 15.91
N GLU A 125 -8.03 -0.83 14.75
CA GLU A 125 -7.09 -1.37 13.75
C GLU A 125 -6.15 -0.29 13.20
N ALA A 126 -6.67 0.89 12.87
CA ALA A 126 -5.87 2.01 12.37
C ALA A 126 -4.90 2.54 13.44
N LEU A 127 -5.38 2.71 14.69
CA LEU A 127 -4.54 3.16 15.80
C LEU A 127 -3.45 2.15 16.16
N ALA A 128 -3.76 0.85 16.13
CA ALA A 128 -2.77 -0.20 16.34
C ALA A 128 -1.68 -0.17 15.26
N LEU A 129 -2.06 0.02 13.99
CA LEU A 129 -1.10 0.17 12.90
C LEU A 129 -0.22 1.40 13.08
N MET A 130 -0.81 2.58 13.35
CA MET A 130 -0.05 3.82 13.60
C MET A 130 1.04 3.61 14.65
N ASN A 131 0.69 2.91 15.75
CA ASN A 131 1.62 2.63 16.85
C ASN A 131 2.74 1.65 16.50
N ALA A 132 2.53 0.79 15.50
CA ALA A 132 3.44 -0.30 15.15
C ALA A 132 4.45 0.04 14.05
N VAL A 133 4.24 1.10 13.27
CA VAL A 133 5.09 1.46 12.10
C VAL A 133 6.07 2.60 12.40
N ASP A 134 7.08 2.71 11.52
CA ASP A 134 8.09 3.78 11.55
C ASP A 134 7.50 5.08 11.00
N ASP A 135 6.96 5.02 9.78
CA ASP A 135 6.41 6.15 9.04
C ASP A 135 5.00 5.84 8.52
N ILE A 136 4.21 6.90 8.33
CA ILE A 136 2.84 6.82 7.82
C ILE A 136 2.72 7.61 6.52
N ILE A 137 2.04 7.00 5.54
CA ILE A 137 1.54 7.67 4.34
C ILE A 137 0.02 7.72 4.43
N ILE A 138 -0.53 8.93 4.33
CA ILE A 138 -1.98 9.13 4.30
C ILE A 138 -2.48 9.11 2.86
N VAL A 139 -3.55 8.38 2.60
CA VAL A 139 -4.22 8.34 1.30
C VAL A 139 -5.54 9.07 1.40
N THR A 140 -5.80 9.95 0.45
CA THR A 140 -7.07 10.69 0.34
C THR A 140 -7.48 10.87 -1.14
N ASN A 141 -8.60 11.54 -1.38
CA ASN A 141 -9.00 12.04 -2.70
C ASN A 141 -9.24 13.57 -2.60
N PRO A 142 -9.32 14.32 -3.71
CA PRO A 142 -9.40 15.79 -3.69
C PRO A 142 -10.82 16.31 -3.37
N GLU A 143 -11.60 15.56 -2.60
CA GLU A 143 -12.95 15.92 -2.15
C GLU A 143 -12.92 16.41 -0.70
N LEU A 144 -13.59 17.53 -0.41
CA LEU A 144 -13.55 18.17 0.91
C LEU A 144 -13.82 17.22 2.08
N PRO A 145 -14.81 16.30 2.05
CA PRO A 145 -15.03 15.36 3.15
C PRO A 145 -13.83 14.43 3.41
N ALA A 146 -13.17 13.94 2.37
CA ALA A 146 -12.03 13.04 2.54
C ALA A 146 -10.77 13.80 2.99
N VAL A 147 -10.59 15.03 2.51
CA VAL A 147 -9.52 15.93 2.99
C VAL A 147 -9.71 16.21 4.48
N ALA A 148 -10.93 16.52 4.93
CA ALA A 148 -11.22 16.75 6.35
C ALA A 148 -10.93 15.50 7.21
N ASP A 149 -11.27 14.30 6.72
CA ASP A 149 -10.95 13.05 7.42
C ASP A 149 -9.43 12.75 7.42
N ALA A 150 -8.72 13.10 6.34
CA ALA A 150 -7.27 13.01 6.26
C ALA A 150 -6.59 13.95 7.28
N MET A 151 -7.05 15.20 7.40
CA MET A 151 -6.54 16.16 8.40
C MET A 151 -6.66 15.59 9.83
N LYS A 152 -7.83 15.02 10.18
CA LYS A 152 -8.01 14.37 11.50
C LYS A 152 -7.05 13.19 11.69
N THR A 153 -6.84 12.41 10.64
CA THR A 153 -5.92 11.25 10.69
C THR A 153 -4.48 11.69 10.88
N ILE A 154 -4.06 12.74 10.19
CA ILE A 154 -2.73 13.36 10.35
C ILE A 154 -2.56 13.83 11.79
N ARG A 155 -3.53 14.58 12.31
CA ARG A 155 -3.48 15.12 13.66
C ARG A 155 -3.34 14.03 14.73
N ILE A 156 -4.11 12.96 14.62
CA ILE A 156 -4.02 11.83 15.55
C ILE A 156 -2.66 11.14 15.47
N ALA A 157 -2.11 10.95 14.27
CA ALA A 157 -0.78 10.38 14.11
C ALA A 157 0.28 11.27 14.78
N GLU A 158 0.19 12.59 14.61
CA GLU A 158 1.10 13.55 15.26
C GLU A 158 0.95 13.58 16.78
N ASP A 159 -0.28 13.53 17.31
CA ASP A 159 -0.54 13.46 18.75
C ASP A 159 0.00 12.16 19.36
N LEU A 160 0.10 11.08 18.57
CA LEU A 160 0.77 9.83 18.93
C LEU A 160 2.30 9.87 18.75
N GLY A 161 2.87 11.01 18.34
CA GLY A 161 4.30 11.18 18.07
C GLY A 161 4.79 10.42 16.85
N LYS A 162 3.91 10.11 15.90
CA LYS A 162 4.25 9.35 14.68
C LYS A 162 4.55 10.26 13.52
N ASN A 163 5.54 9.86 12.72
CA ASN A 163 5.95 10.62 11.54
C ASN A 163 4.96 10.37 10.39
N VAL A 164 4.25 11.41 9.99
CA VAL A 164 3.48 11.41 8.74
C VAL A 164 4.38 11.93 7.63
N ARG A 165 4.87 11.02 6.79
CA ARG A 165 5.79 11.32 5.71
C ARG A 165 5.17 12.22 4.64
N GLY A 166 3.88 12.07 4.42
CA GLY A 166 3.11 12.90 3.50
C GLY A 166 1.82 12.25 3.04
N VAL A 167 1.23 12.83 2.00
CA VAL A 167 -0.10 12.46 1.50
C VAL A 167 -0.05 12.03 0.04
N VAL A 168 -0.73 10.93 -0.28
CA VAL A 168 -1.01 10.50 -1.65
C VAL A 168 -2.46 10.84 -1.97
N VAL A 169 -2.65 11.69 -2.98
CA VAL A 169 -3.98 12.13 -3.42
C VAL A 169 -4.39 11.31 -4.62
N THR A 170 -5.48 10.55 -4.50
CA THR A 170 -5.94 9.62 -5.54
C THR A 170 -7.19 10.13 -6.24
N LYS A 171 -7.48 9.56 -7.42
CA LYS A 171 -8.67 9.87 -8.23
C LYS A 171 -8.74 11.33 -8.68
N THR A 172 -7.59 11.97 -8.92
CA THR A 172 -7.55 13.36 -9.38
C THR A 172 -7.84 13.50 -10.87
N GLY A 173 -8.09 14.74 -11.30
CA GLY A 173 -8.49 15.09 -12.67
C GLY A 173 -10.01 15.18 -12.83
N GLY A 174 -10.76 15.25 -11.73
CA GLY A 174 -12.19 15.51 -11.72
C GLY A 174 -12.51 17.00 -11.75
N GLU A 175 -13.73 17.34 -12.19
CA GLU A 175 -14.24 18.71 -12.04
C GLU A 175 -14.48 19.02 -10.56
N GLY A 176 -14.00 20.19 -10.11
CA GLY A 176 -14.16 20.63 -8.72
C GLY A 176 -13.15 20.03 -7.73
N ASP A 177 -12.12 19.32 -8.21
CA ASP A 177 -11.00 18.87 -7.39
C ASP A 177 -10.36 20.05 -6.64
N ILE A 178 -10.11 19.89 -5.34
CA ILE A 178 -9.30 20.82 -4.60
C ILE A 178 -7.88 20.79 -5.19
N SER A 179 -7.33 21.98 -5.52
CA SER A 179 -5.99 22.08 -6.12
C SER A 179 -4.90 21.60 -5.17
N ASP A 180 -3.79 21.11 -5.73
CA ASP A 180 -2.65 20.62 -4.95
C ASP A 180 -2.11 21.67 -3.95
N LEU A 181 -2.08 22.95 -4.34
CA LEU A 181 -1.68 24.06 -3.46
C LEU A 181 -2.60 24.19 -2.23
N ASN A 182 -3.91 24.10 -2.46
CA ASN A 182 -4.89 24.17 -1.39
C ASN A 182 -4.84 22.91 -0.51
N LEU A 183 -4.65 21.73 -1.11
CA LEU A 183 -4.48 20.48 -0.37
C LEU A 183 -3.26 20.53 0.55
N GLN A 184 -2.11 20.96 0.05
CA GLN A 184 -0.90 21.11 0.86
C GLN A 184 -1.10 22.09 2.02
N THR A 185 -1.82 23.18 1.77
CA THR A 185 -2.17 24.17 2.81
C THR A 185 -3.10 23.58 3.87
N LEU A 186 -4.15 22.86 3.46
CA LEU A 186 -5.14 22.27 4.37
C LEU A 186 -4.57 21.12 5.19
N LEU A 187 -3.73 20.29 4.57
CA LEU A 187 -3.20 19.07 5.20
C LEU A 187 -1.92 19.32 5.99
N GLU A 188 -1.27 20.47 5.78
CA GLU A 188 -0.01 20.85 6.42
C GLU A 188 1.09 19.78 6.27
N LYS A 189 1.03 19.02 5.17
CA LYS A 189 1.93 17.91 4.84
C LYS A 189 2.28 17.94 3.35
N PRO A 190 3.47 17.42 2.96
CA PRO A 190 3.84 17.33 1.56
C PRO A 190 2.90 16.38 0.81
N ILE A 191 2.51 16.77 -0.40
CA ILE A 191 1.83 15.89 -1.35
C ILE A 191 2.93 15.05 -2.03
N LEU A 192 3.03 13.78 -1.66
CA LEU A 192 4.05 12.87 -2.19
C LEU A 192 3.76 12.46 -3.63
N SER A 193 2.48 12.31 -3.96
CA SER A 193 2.06 11.97 -5.32
C SER A 193 0.58 12.22 -5.53
N THR A 194 0.27 12.55 -6.77
CA THR A 194 -1.09 12.70 -7.27
C THR A 194 -1.37 11.57 -8.26
N ILE A 195 -2.27 10.66 -7.90
CA ILE A 195 -2.66 9.51 -8.72
C ILE A 195 -3.97 9.85 -9.45
N PRO A 196 -3.94 10.07 -10.78
CA PRO A 196 -5.13 10.45 -11.51
C PRO A 196 -6.16 9.32 -11.56
N TYR A 197 -7.43 9.68 -11.76
CA TYR A 197 -8.45 8.71 -12.12
C TYR A 197 -8.04 7.99 -13.42
N ASP A 198 -8.02 6.66 -13.37
CA ASP A 198 -7.49 5.84 -14.46
C ASP A 198 -8.25 4.50 -14.53
N THR A 199 -8.88 4.23 -15.68
CA THR A 199 -9.63 3.00 -15.92
C THR A 199 -8.72 1.76 -15.98
N ALA A 200 -7.40 1.95 -16.17
CA ALA A 200 -6.42 0.89 -16.09
C ALA A 200 -6.37 0.24 -14.70
N ILE A 201 -6.64 0.99 -13.62
CA ILE A 201 -6.70 0.45 -12.26
C ILE A 201 -7.84 -0.57 -12.15
N ARG A 202 -9.04 -0.23 -12.65
CA ARG A 202 -10.17 -1.18 -12.63
C ARG A 202 -9.84 -2.42 -13.45
N SER A 203 -9.21 -2.23 -14.61
CA SER A 203 -8.81 -3.34 -15.49
C SER A 203 -7.75 -4.24 -14.84
N SER A 204 -6.83 -3.68 -14.04
CA SER A 204 -5.81 -4.45 -13.33
C SER A 204 -6.41 -5.27 -12.17
N LEU A 205 -7.40 -4.72 -11.46
CA LEU A 205 -8.14 -5.44 -10.41
C LEU A 205 -8.88 -6.68 -10.93
N ILE A 206 -9.37 -6.62 -12.17
CA ILE A 206 -9.99 -7.79 -12.82
C ILE A 206 -8.92 -8.85 -13.11
N LYS A 207 -7.72 -8.43 -13.54
CA LYS A 207 -6.57 -9.30 -13.80
C LYS A 207 -5.88 -9.83 -12.54
N LYS A 208 -6.27 -9.34 -11.36
CA LYS A 208 -5.68 -9.71 -10.06
C LYS A 208 -4.17 -9.44 -9.97
N ASP A 209 -3.73 -8.34 -10.57
CA ASP A 209 -2.30 -8.00 -10.72
C ASP A 209 -2.13 -6.47 -10.67
N PRO A 210 -1.06 -5.92 -10.06
CA PRO A 210 -0.78 -4.49 -10.04
C PRO A 210 -0.91 -3.79 -11.40
N VAL A 211 -1.37 -2.54 -11.37
CA VAL A 211 -1.53 -1.70 -12.58
C VAL A 211 -0.19 -1.47 -13.25
N ILE A 212 0.88 -1.35 -12.46
CA ILE A 212 2.24 -1.11 -12.96
C ILE A 212 2.77 -2.22 -13.87
N TYR A 213 2.22 -3.43 -13.77
CA TYR A 213 2.60 -4.60 -14.57
C TYR A 213 1.61 -4.84 -15.71
N THR A 214 0.32 -4.71 -15.42
CA THR A 214 -0.74 -4.94 -16.43
C THR A 214 -0.88 -3.82 -17.44
N HIS A 215 -0.58 -2.57 -17.05
CA HIS A 215 -0.69 -1.37 -17.86
C HIS A 215 0.50 -0.42 -17.58
N PRO A 216 1.75 -0.83 -17.86
CA PRO A 216 2.96 -0.18 -17.35
C PRO A 216 3.17 1.27 -17.80
N LYS A 217 2.42 1.72 -18.82
CA LYS A 217 2.46 3.07 -19.40
C LYS A 217 1.23 3.93 -19.02
N SER A 218 0.30 3.41 -18.21
CA SER A 218 -0.86 4.17 -17.76
C SER A 218 -0.43 5.33 -16.85
N LYS A 219 -1.26 6.37 -16.77
CA LYS A 219 -0.96 7.54 -15.93
C LYS A 219 -0.79 7.14 -14.47
N SER A 220 -1.67 6.27 -13.97
CA SER A 220 -1.56 5.70 -12.62
C SER A 220 -0.28 4.91 -12.40
N SER A 221 0.15 4.10 -13.38
CA SER A 221 1.41 3.33 -13.28
C SER A 221 2.63 4.22 -13.19
N ILE A 222 2.68 5.27 -14.01
CA ILE A 222 3.77 6.25 -13.99
C ILE A 222 3.80 6.98 -12.65
N ALA A 223 2.64 7.40 -12.14
CA ALA A 223 2.54 8.08 -10.85
C ALA A 223 3.01 7.20 -9.67
N TYR A 224 2.60 5.93 -9.63
CA TYR A 224 3.07 5.00 -8.60
C TYR A 224 4.57 4.68 -8.69
N LYS A 225 5.13 4.60 -9.91
CA LYS A 225 6.57 4.44 -10.10
C LYS A 225 7.35 5.67 -9.63
N LYS A 226 6.87 6.88 -9.92
CA LYS A 226 7.47 8.13 -9.41
C LYS A 226 7.46 8.17 -7.89
N LEU A 227 6.30 7.88 -7.27
CA LEU A 227 6.15 7.80 -5.82
C LEU A 227 7.13 6.78 -5.21
N ALA A 228 7.19 5.57 -5.76
CA ALA A 228 8.10 4.54 -5.25
C ALA A 228 9.56 4.96 -5.35
N ALA A 229 9.98 5.54 -6.47
CA ALA A 229 11.34 6.01 -6.69
C ALA A 229 11.75 7.09 -5.69
N GLU A 230 10.88 8.08 -5.45
CA GLU A 230 11.10 9.11 -4.43
C GLU A 230 11.24 8.51 -3.03
N LEU A 231 10.35 7.60 -2.64
CA LEU A 231 10.37 7.00 -1.30
C LEU A 231 11.61 6.14 -1.04
N ILE A 232 12.16 5.49 -2.07
CA ILE A 232 13.36 4.65 -1.95
C ILE A 232 14.66 5.36 -2.34
N GLY A 233 14.59 6.66 -2.67
CA GLY A 233 15.73 7.53 -2.93
C GLY A 233 16.46 7.25 -4.25
N ILE A 234 15.74 6.92 -5.32
CA ILE A 234 16.33 6.73 -6.66
C ILE A 234 15.77 7.74 -7.66
N GLU A 235 16.56 8.09 -8.67
CA GLU A 235 16.08 8.90 -9.79
C GLU A 235 15.12 8.08 -10.68
N TYR A 236 13.96 8.65 -10.97
CA TYR A 236 13.02 8.10 -11.93
C TYR A 236 13.17 8.81 -13.27
N ASP A 237 13.81 8.13 -14.22
CA ASP A 237 13.84 8.60 -15.61
C ASP A 237 12.64 8.01 -16.36
N GLU A 238 11.75 8.89 -16.83
CA GLU A 238 10.59 8.55 -17.64
C GLU A 238 11.04 8.20 -19.08
N LYS A 239 12.08 7.39 -19.26
CA LYS A 239 12.40 6.88 -20.59
C LYS A 239 11.28 5.92 -21.01
N PRO A 240 10.67 6.11 -22.19
CA PRO A 240 9.77 5.09 -22.73
C PRO A 240 10.56 3.79 -22.78
N ALA A 241 10.04 2.72 -22.17
CA ALA A 241 10.68 1.42 -22.08
C ALA A 241 11.30 1.02 -23.44
N GLY A 242 12.58 1.33 -23.59
CA GLY A 242 13.33 1.18 -24.81
C GLY A 242 13.95 -0.20 -24.78
N LYS A 243 13.44 -1.09 -25.63
CA LYS A 243 14.10 -2.32 -26.10
C LYS A 243 14.36 -3.44 -25.09
N PHE A 244 13.52 -3.66 -24.06
CA PHE A 244 13.55 -4.98 -23.39
C PHE A 244 12.94 -6.10 -24.26
N THR A 245 12.15 -5.74 -25.29
CA THR A 245 11.62 -6.67 -26.31
C THR A 245 12.70 -7.23 -27.25
N SER A 246 13.87 -6.61 -27.35
CA SER A 246 14.97 -7.07 -28.20
C SER A 246 15.67 -8.31 -27.64
N PHE A 247 15.75 -8.47 -26.32
CA PHE A 247 16.45 -9.59 -25.70
C PHE A 247 15.63 -10.89 -25.75
N MET A 248 14.31 -10.79 -25.52
CA MET A 248 13.41 -11.96 -25.55
C MET A 248 13.12 -12.49 -26.97
N ASN A 249 13.12 -11.65 -28.00
CA ASN A 249 12.95 -12.11 -29.38
C ASN A 249 14.19 -12.85 -29.92
N ARG A 250 15.37 -12.61 -29.32
CA ARG A 250 16.62 -13.29 -29.68
C ARG A 250 16.76 -14.69 -29.05
N LEU A 251 15.99 -14.96 -27.99
CA LEU A 251 15.94 -16.27 -27.31
C LEU A 251 14.81 -17.17 -27.84
N ARG A 252 13.86 -16.62 -28.61
CA ARG A 252 12.80 -17.39 -29.29
C ARG A 252 13.12 -17.77 -30.74
N SER A 253 14.31 -17.41 -31.23
CA SER A 253 14.78 -17.68 -32.59
C SER A 253 16.05 -18.55 -32.63
N LYS A 254 16.32 -19.30 -31.56
CA LYS A 254 17.29 -20.39 -31.54
C LYS A 254 16.65 -21.66 -31.02
#